data_AF-A0A154L5J9-F1
#
_entry.id   AF-A0A154L5J9-F1
#
_cell.length_a   1.000
_cell.length_b   1.000
_cell.length_c   1.000
_cell.angle_alpha   90.00
_cell.angle_beta   90.00
_cell.angle_gamma   90.00
#
_symmetry.space_group_name_H-M   'P 1'
#
loop_
_entity.id
_entity.type
_entity.pdbx_description
1 polymer ?
#
loop_
_entity_poly.entity_id
_entity_poly.type
_entity_poly.pdbx_seq_one_letter_code
_entity_poly.pdbx_strand_id
1 'polypeptide(L)'
;MMRALFLTGLALMASLPVRAGTIEITDLAGRQVRIETPVERLVISEGRYIPLLAMLRPYDPVGSLVGMMTPLGWTQPDLEQQLFASFPEAKNIPLFGGRSEDSVSVEKIIDLAPQLAIFGLNDHGPGAKNAEMIDQLTAAGTQIIFIDFRADPLNNTLPSIEILGRVLGAEDRAGDYIAFYQSRLETIRQRVADVDVRPTVFLQAHPGRFECCWGMAEGMLGPFVGEAGGLNIADAVAPGPTAQHTAEFLLTENPDVWIGTASGTAKEYRDGALPVALGAGMTAEMAADSLARYLAAPEFAALDAVRSDRAHSIWHNFYNSPFNIVALEAFATWIHPDLFADLHPEKTMQYIYDTWLPFDLHGVHSATVHHGAR
;
A
#
# COMPACT_ATOMS: atom_id res chain seq x y z
N MET A 1 2.50 -18.43 -68.06
CA MET A 1 3.47 -17.46 -67.52
C MET A 1 2.71 -16.27 -66.95
N MET A 2 2.52 -16.19 -65.64
CA MET A 2 2.05 -14.96 -65.00
C MET A 2 2.59 -14.94 -63.57
N ARG A 3 3.58 -14.07 -63.32
CA ARG A 3 4.17 -13.83 -61.99
C ARG A 3 3.33 -12.77 -61.29
N ALA A 4 2.74 -13.10 -60.15
CA ALA A 4 2.15 -12.13 -59.23
C ALA A 4 3.23 -11.65 -58.25
N LEU A 5 3.51 -10.35 -58.24
CA LEU A 5 4.32 -9.70 -57.21
C LEU A 5 3.42 -9.39 -56.00
N PHE A 6 3.78 -9.91 -54.84
CA PHE A 6 3.28 -9.43 -53.54
C PHE A 6 4.13 -8.23 -53.11
N LEU A 7 3.49 -7.09 -52.85
CA LEU A 7 4.08 -5.91 -52.21
C LEU A 7 3.75 -5.96 -50.71
N THR A 8 4.74 -6.26 -49.89
CA THR A 8 4.68 -6.16 -48.43
C THR A 8 4.83 -4.70 -48.03
N GLY A 9 3.76 -4.09 -47.51
CA GLY A 9 3.79 -2.75 -46.92
C GLY A 9 4.34 -2.81 -45.49
N LEU A 10 5.54 -2.25 -45.28
CA LEU A 10 6.14 -2.06 -43.96
C LEU A 10 5.52 -0.79 -43.34
N ALA A 11 4.65 -0.96 -42.34
CA ALA A 11 4.10 0.16 -41.58
C ALA A 11 5.17 0.69 -40.62
N LEU A 12 5.81 1.81 -40.98
CA LEU A 12 6.71 2.56 -40.13
C LEU A 12 5.86 3.26 -39.04
N MET A 13 5.84 2.74 -37.81
CA MET A 13 5.33 3.50 -36.67
C MET A 13 6.32 4.64 -36.39
N ALA A 14 5.96 5.86 -36.76
CA ALA A 14 6.71 7.05 -36.40
C ALA A 14 6.51 7.33 -34.91
N SER A 15 7.57 7.15 -34.11
CA SER A 15 7.64 7.64 -32.74
C SER A 15 7.65 9.16 -32.76
N LEU A 16 6.57 9.78 -32.27
CA LEU A 16 6.56 11.22 -32.04
C LEU A 16 7.56 11.56 -30.92
N PRO A 17 8.43 12.55 -31.07
CA PRO A 17 9.36 12.95 -30.02
C PRO A 17 8.58 13.50 -28.83
N VAL A 18 8.80 12.93 -27.64
CA VAL A 18 8.34 13.51 -26.37
C VAL A 18 9.02 14.87 -26.21
N ARG A 19 8.21 15.92 -26.05
CA ARG A 19 8.72 17.30 -25.96
C ARG A 19 9.25 17.53 -24.55
N ALA A 20 10.55 17.84 -24.44
CA ALA A 20 11.13 18.26 -23.18
C ALA A 20 10.41 19.53 -22.66
N GLY A 21 10.07 19.54 -21.37
CA GLY A 21 9.32 20.63 -20.75
C GLY A 21 9.59 20.72 -19.25
N THR A 22 9.14 21.81 -18.63
CA THR A 22 9.20 21.97 -17.16
C THR A 22 7.79 22.04 -16.62
N ILE A 23 7.51 21.24 -15.60
CA ILE A 23 6.26 21.30 -14.84
C ILE A 23 6.53 21.90 -13.45
N GLU A 24 5.53 22.54 -12.88
CA GLU A 24 5.54 23.00 -11.48
C GLU A 24 4.49 22.21 -10.69
N ILE A 25 4.93 21.65 -9.56
CA ILE A 25 4.15 20.79 -8.67
C ILE A 25 4.19 21.37 -7.26
N THR A 26 3.05 21.40 -6.58
CA THR A 26 2.98 21.50 -5.13
C THR A 26 3.02 20.09 -4.57
N ASP A 27 4.06 19.71 -3.83
CA ASP A 27 4.11 18.40 -3.19
C ASP A 27 3.32 18.36 -1.88
N LEU A 28 3.22 17.18 -1.25
CA LEU A 28 2.45 17.03 -0.01
C LEU A 28 3.14 17.61 1.23
N ALA A 29 4.38 18.09 1.10
CA ALA A 29 5.02 18.92 2.11
C ALA A 29 4.72 20.42 1.92
N GLY A 30 3.90 20.79 0.93
CA GLY A 30 3.52 22.16 0.62
C GLY A 30 4.60 22.94 -0.15
N ARG A 31 5.57 22.25 -0.76
CA ARG A 31 6.70 22.87 -1.46
C ARG A 31 6.38 23.00 -2.94
N GLN A 32 6.76 24.12 -3.55
CA GLN A 32 6.75 24.30 -5.01
C GLN A 32 8.03 23.71 -5.60
N VAL A 33 7.89 22.73 -6.48
CA VAL A 33 9.01 22.01 -7.10
C VAL A 33 8.90 22.14 -8.61
N ARG A 34 10.00 22.55 -9.27
CA ARG A 34 10.08 22.66 -10.74
C ARG A 34 10.82 21.43 -11.28
N ILE A 35 10.15 20.64 -12.10
CA ILE A 35 10.68 19.35 -12.56
C ILE A 35 10.80 19.36 -14.08
N GLU A 36 11.99 19.00 -14.57
CA GLU A 36 12.21 18.76 -15.99
C GLU A 36 11.61 17.41 -16.39
N THR A 37 10.88 17.40 -17.50
CA THR A 37 10.17 16.24 -18.04
C THR A 37 10.65 15.97 -19.47
N PRO A 38 10.72 14.69 -19.91
CA PRO A 38 10.39 13.49 -19.14
C PRO A 38 11.37 13.20 -17.99
N VAL A 39 10.90 12.49 -16.96
CA VAL A 39 11.76 12.05 -15.85
C VAL A 39 12.50 10.78 -16.23
N GLU A 40 13.79 10.90 -16.54
CA GLU A 40 14.65 9.80 -17.00
C GLU A 40 15.47 9.16 -15.88
N ARG A 41 15.72 9.89 -14.77
CA ARG A 41 16.53 9.39 -13.65
C ARG A 41 15.89 9.73 -12.30
N LEU A 42 15.22 8.76 -11.69
CA LEU A 42 14.60 8.93 -10.38
C LEU A 42 15.07 7.92 -9.35
N VAL A 43 14.98 8.31 -8.08
CA VAL A 43 15.14 7.42 -6.92
C VAL A 43 13.86 7.39 -6.08
N ILE A 44 13.61 6.29 -5.36
CA ILE A 44 12.44 6.13 -4.47
C ILE A 44 12.86 5.75 -3.05
N SER A 45 12.18 6.31 -2.03
CA SER A 45 12.40 5.96 -0.62
C SER A 45 12.00 4.53 -0.28
N GLU A 46 11.12 3.87 -1.01
CA GLU A 46 10.71 2.50 -0.68
C GLU A 46 10.48 1.67 -1.94
N GLY A 47 10.97 0.43 -1.94
CA GLY A 47 10.66 -0.54 -3.00
C GLY A 47 9.15 -0.82 -3.09
N ARG A 48 8.38 -0.53 -2.03
CA ARG A 48 6.92 -0.55 -2.00
C ARG A 48 6.24 0.42 -2.98
N TYR A 49 6.98 1.37 -3.56
CA TYR A 49 6.45 2.22 -4.63
C TYR A 49 6.56 1.60 -6.02
N ILE A 50 7.24 0.46 -6.20
CA ILE A 50 7.30 -0.21 -7.51
C ILE A 50 5.92 -0.60 -8.06
N PRO A 51 4.99 -1.18 -7.27
CA PRO A 51 3.62 -1.41 -7.73
C PRO A 51 2.91 -0.13 -8.20
N LEU A 52 3.16 1.00 -7.55
CA LEU A 52 2.63 2.30 -7.97
C LEU A 52 3.25 2.79 -9.28
N LEU A 53 4.57 2.63 -9.45
CA LEU A 53 5.23 2.92 -10.73
C LEU A 53 4.70 2.02 -11.85
N ALA A 54 4.44 0.75 -11.58
CA ALA A 54 3.83 -0.19 -12.53
C ALA A 54 2.36 0.13 -12.83
N MET A 55 1.61 0.60 -11.83
CA MET A 55 0.25 1.11 -12.02
C MET A 55 0.24 2.29 -12.99
N LEU A 56 1.24 3.18 -12.96
CA LEU A 56 1.31 4.37 -13.81
C LEU A 56 2.02 4.13 -15.16
N ARG A 57 3.01 3.24 -15.20
CA ARG A 57 3.82 2.92 -16.39
C ARG A 57 3.96 1.39 -16.54
N PRO A 58 2.90 0.66 -16.92
CA PRO A 58 2.88 -0.80 -16.89
C PRO A 58 3.87 -1.46 -17.85
N TYR A 59 4.29 -0.75 -18.91
CA TYR A 59 5.24 -1.25 -19.91
C TYR A 59 6.70 -0.91 -19.58
N ASP A 60 6.93 0.02 -18.66
CA ASP A 60 8.26 0.44 -18.23
C ASP A 60 8.22 1.02 -16.80
N PRO A 61 7.94 0.20 -15.77
CA PRO A 61 7.82 0.68 -14.40
C PRO A 61 9.14 1.21 -13.85
N VAL A 62 10.25 0.62 -14.28
CA VAL A 62 11.58 0.76 -13.67
C VAL A 62 12.63 1.40 -14.57
N GLY A 63 12.35 1.69 -15.85
CA GLY A 63 13.36 2.18 -16.79
C GLY A 63 14.03 3.50 -16.39
N SER A 64 13.31 4.36 -15.67
CA SER A 64 13.88 5.59 -15.09
C SER A 64 14.40 5.43 -13.66
N LEU A 65 14.23 4.27 -13.02
CA LEU A 65 14.55 4.05 -11.61
C LEU A 65 16.04 3.71 -11.46
N VAL A 66 16.83 4.68 -11.01
CA VAL A 66 18.30 4.55 -10.88
C VAL A 66 18.75 4.15 -9.47
N GLY A 67 17.83 4.10 -8.51
CA GLY A 67 18.11 3.63 -7.15
C GLY A 67 16.86 3.59 -6.27
N MET A 68 16.88 2.74 -5.26
CA MET A 68 15.81 2.64 -4.27
C MET A 68 16.37 2.41 -2.87
N MET A 69 15.68 2.83 -1.82
CA MET A 69 16.18 2.62 -0.46
C MET A 69 16.12 1.15 -0.06
N THR A 70 15.01 0.49 -0.36
CA THR A 70 14.71 -0.89 0.04
C THR A 70 14.33 -1.73 -1.16
N PRO A 71 14.69 -3.02 -1.19
CA PRO A 71 14.17 -3.93 -2.21
C PRO A 71 12.68 -4.16 -1.99
N LEU A 72 11.93 -4.36 -3.08
CA LEU A 72 10.51 -4.73 -3.02
C LEU A 72 10.32 -6.03 -2.23
N GLY A 73 11.25 -6.98 -2.35
CA GLY A 73 11.23 -8.27 -1.69
C GLY A 73 11.28 -8.23 -0.17
N TRP A 74 11.59 -7.07 0.44
CA TRP A 74 11.40 -6.88 1.88
C TRP A 74 9.93 -7.06 2.29
N THR A 75 9.00 -6.63 1.44
CA THR A 75 7.56 -6.64 1.76
C THR A 75 6.75 -7.52 0.81
N GLN A 76 7.23 -7.73 -0.42
CA GLN A 76 6.54 -8.47 -1.48
C GLN A 76 7.53 -9.32 -2.31
N PRO A 77 8.11 -10.39 -1.72
CA PRO A 77 9.13 -11.22 -2.38
C PRO A 77 8.63 -11.96 -3.63
N ASP A 78 7.34 -12.29 -3.70
CA ASP A 78 6.74 -12.89 -4.91
C ASP A 78 6.65 -11.86 -6.05
N LEU A 79 6.15 -10.67 -5.75
CA LEU A 79 6.03 -9.59 -6.74
C LEU A 79 7.40 -9.15 -7.26
N GLU A 80 8.43 -9.17 -6.42
CA GLU A 80 9.81 -8.91 -6.86
C GLU A 80 10.30 -9.96 -7.88
N GLN A 81 9.92 -11.24 -7.72
CA GLN A 81 10.26 -12.26 -8.72
C GLN A 81 9.53 -12.03 -10.04
N GLN A 82 8.25 -11.64 -10.00
CA GLN A 82 7.48 -11.28 -11.20
C GLN A 82 8.08 -10.05 -11.90
N LEU A 83 8.46 -9.03 -11.13
CA LEU A 83 9.18 -7.85 -11.61
C LEU A 83 10.47 -8.25 -12.32
N PHE A 84 11.28 -9.10 -11.70
CA PHE A 84 12.55 -9.58 -12.25
C PHE A 84 12.40 -10.48 -13.49
N ALA A 85 11.26 -11.16 -13.63
CA ALA A 85 10.96 -11.94 -14.81
C ALA A 85 10.53 -11.05 -15.99
N SER A 86 9.73 -10.01 -15.72
CA SER A 86 9.16 -9.12 -16.74
C SER A 86 10.10 -7.96 -17.11
N PHE A 87 10.89 -7.48 -16.14
CA PHE A 87 11.82 -6.34 -16.22
C PHE A 87 13.17 -6.73 -15.59
N PRO A 88 14.00 -7.56 -16.27
CA PRO A 88 15.23 -8.11 -15.71
C PRO A 88 16.24 -7.07 -15.21
N GLU A 89 16.22 -5.87 -15.79
CA GLU A 89 17.03 -4.71 -15.39
C GLU A 89 16.78 -4.28 -13.94
N ALA A 90 15.60 -4.55 -13.38
CA ALA A 90 15.28 -4.24 -11.98
C ALA A 90 16.24 -4.90 -10.98
N LYS A 91 16.87 -6.02 -11.35
CA LYS A 91 17.90 -6.70 -10.51
C LYS A 91 19.13 -5.85 -10.25
N ASN A 92 19.42 -4.90 -11.15
CA ASN A 92 20.63 -4.09 -11.12
C ASN A 92 20.42 -2.73 -10.43
N ILE A 93 19.20 -2.45 -9.95
CA ILE A 93 18.89 -1.17 -9.30
C ILE A 93 19.61 -1.13 -7.94
N PRO A 94 20.55 -0.18 -7.75
CA PRO A 94 21.33 -0.12 -6.53
C PRO A 94 20.49 0.33 -5.33
N LEU A 95 20.87 -0.16 -4.16
CA LEU A 95 20.30 0.27 -2.89
C LEU A 95 21.13 1.39 -2.26
N PHE A 96 20.47 2.48 -1.89
CA PHE A 96 21.10 3.58 -1.16
C PHE A 96 20.82 3.57 0.35
N GLY A 97 20.01 2.62 0.84
CA GLY A 97 19.71 2.48 2.25
C GLY A 97 19.21 1.09 2.66
N GLY A 98 18.48 1.06 3.78
CA GLY A 98 17.89 -0.13 4.39
C GLY A 98 16.52 0.20 4.99
N ARG A 99 16.18 -0.37 6.15
CA ARG A 99 14.81 -0.33 6.72
C ARG A 99 14.59 0.81 7.74
N SER A 100 15.46 1.81 7.76
CA SER A 100 15.42 2.92 8.72
C SER A 100 16.05 4.19 8.14
N GLU A 101 15.71 5.33 8.72
CA GLU A 101 16.23 6.64 8.32
C GLU A 101 17.77 6.66 8.35
N ASP A 102 18.36 6.22 9.46
CA ASP A 102 19.82 6.20 9.69
C ASP A 102 20.61 5.30 8.73
N SER A 103 19.92 4.44 7.96
CA SER A 103 20.58 3.56 6.99
C SER A 103 20.79 4.21 5.62
N VAL A 104 20.17 5.36 5.37
CA VAL A 104 20.23 6.07 4.09
C VAL A 104 21.56 6.79 3.92
N SER A 105 22.26 6.53 2.82
CA SER A 105 23.43 7.29 2.40
C SER A 105 23.05 8.31 1.33
N VAL A 106 23.16 9.59 1.69
CA VAL A 106 22.91 10.70 0.76
C VAL A 106 23.97 10.73 -0.33
N GLU A 107 25.22 10.40 -0.02
CA GLU A 107 26.31 10.34 -0.99
C GLU A 107 26.03 9.32 -2.10
N LYS A 108 25.52 8.14 -1.73
CA LYS A 108 25.10 7.14 -2.73
C LYS A 108 23.98 7.66 -3.63
N ILE A 109 23.04 8.45 -3.10
CA ILE A 109 21.98 9.05 -3.92
C ILE A 109 22.62 10.06 -4.89
N ILE A 110 23.52 10.92 -4.42
CA ILE A 110 24.22 11.91 -5.25
C ILE A 110 25.03 11.23 -6.37
N ASP A 111 25.74 10.15 -6.08
CA ASP A 111 26.53 9.38 -7.06
C ASP A 111 25.65 8.79 -8.18
N LEU A 112 24.38 8.50 -7.90
CA LEU A 112 23.41 8.05 -8.90
C LEU A 112 22.91 9.18 -9.80
N ALA A 113 23.24 10.44 -9.50
CA ALA A 113 22.82 11.63 -10.24
C ALA A 113 21.34 11.60 -10.68
N PRO A 114 20.37 11.41 -9.76
CA PRO A 114 18.97 11.47 -10.11
C PRO A 114 18.54 12.92 -10.34
N GLN A 115 17.67 13.12 -11.34
CA GLN A 115 16.96 14.39 -11.49
C GLN A 115 15.82 14.53 -10.48
N LEU A 116 15.27 13.41 -9.99
CA LEU A 116 14.13 13.39 -9.07
C LEU A 116 14.30 12.35 -7.96
N ALA A 117 14.01 12.73 -6.73
CA ALA A 117 13.77 11.83 -5.61
C ALA A 117 12.30 11.87 -5.20
N ILE A 118 11.69 10.69 -5.06
CA ILE A 118 10.31 10.52 -4.62
C ILE A 118 10.33 9.89 -3.24
N PHE A 119 9.95 10.66 -2.23
CA PHE A 119 9.94 10.23 -0.83
C PHE A 119 8.54 10.32 -0.24
N GLY A 120 8.25 9.49 0.76
CA GLY A 120 7.04 9.63 1.58
C GLY A 120 7.21 10.70 2.65
N LEU A 121 6.12 11.37 3.05
CA LEU A 121 6.13 12.29 4.19
C LEU A 121 6.63 11.63 5.48
N ASN A 122 6.27 10.36 5.68
CA ASN A 122 6.56 9.57 6.87
C ASN A 122 6.87 8.09 6.55
N ASP A 123 7.73 7.87 5.57
CA ASP A 123 8.26 6.53 5.25
C ASP A 123 9.22 6.02 6.33
N HIS A 124 9.83 4.85 6.11
CA HIS A 124 10.89 4.34 6.99
C HIS A 124 12.24 5.01 6.72
N GLY A 125 12.33 5.81 5.65
CA GLY A 125 13.48 6.63 5.32
C GLY A 125 13.29 8.08 5.74
N PRO A 126 14.24 8.96 5.38
CA PRO A 126 14.15 10.38 5.68
C PRO A 126 12.93 11.02 5.03
N GLY A 127 12.16 11.75 5.83
CA GLY A 127 10.94 12.44 5.39
C GLY A 127 11.12 13.94 5.22
N ALA A 128 10.02 14.66 5.09
CA ALA A 128 10.00 16.10 4.83
C ALA A 128 10.64 16.99 5.91
N LYS A 129 10.94 16.42 7.09
CA LYS A 129 11.60 17.12 8.21
C LYS A 129 13.13 17.02 8.18
N ASN A 130 13.71 16.20 7.30
CA ASN A 130 15.16 16.05 7.20
C ASN A 130 15.77 17.14 6.30
N ALA A 131 15.94 18.34 6.86
CA ALA A 131 16.43 19.51 6.13
C ALA A 131 17.83 19.30 5.53
N GLU A 132 18.72 18.62 6.26
CA GLU A 132 20.10 18.37 5.82
C GLU A 132 20.15 17.54 4.54
N MET A 133 19.42 16.42 4.49
CA MET A 133 19.32 15.59 3.29
C MET A 133 18.71 16.38 2.12
N ILE A 134 17.63 17.12 2.38
CA ILE A 134 16.96 17.94 1.36
C ILE A 134 17.95 18.95 0.76
N ASP A 135 18.70 19.66 1.59
CA ASP A 135 19.68 20.66 1.15
C ASP A 135 20.81 20.02 0.33
N GLN A 136 21.36 18.90 0.78
CA GLN A 136 22.44 18.19 0.08
C GLN A 136 22.00 17.68 -1.30
N LEU A 137 20.84 17.05 -1.40
CA LEU A 137 20.30 16.55 -2.67
C LEU A 137 19.94 17.68 -3.62
N THR A 138 19.32 18.75 -3.10
CA THR A 138 18.99 19.93 -3.91
C THR A 138 20.25 20.63 -4.43
N ALA A 139 21.29 20.75 -3.59
CA ALA A 139 22.58 21.31 -4.00
C ALA A 139 23.29 20.45 -5.07
N ALA A 140 23.04 19.14 -5.08
CA ALA A 140 23.51 18.23 -6.13
C ALA A 140 22.65 18.23 -7.41
N GLY A 141 21.58 19.04 -7.46
CA GLY A 141 20.70 19.18 -8.61
C GLY A 141 19.50 18.23 -8.64
N THR A 142 19.31 17.41 -7.60
CA THR A 142 18.15 16.51 -7.50
C THR A 142 16.92 17.28 -7.00
N GLN A 143 15.84 17.26 -7.79
CA GLN A 143 14.53 17.72 -7.30
C GLN A 143 13.94 16.67 -6.36
N ILE A 144 13.16 17.09 -5.37
CA ILE A 144 12.56 16.17 -4.39
C ILE A 144 11.07 16.45 -4.35
N ILE A 145 10.24 15.41 -4.39
CA ILE A 145 8.81 15.50 -4.10
C ILE A 145 8.45 14.58 -2.94
N PHE A 146 7.52 15.04 -2.10
CA PHE A 146 6.89 14.22 -1.07
C PHE A 146 5.48 13.77 -1.47
N ILE A 147 5.25 12.47 -1.34
CA ILE A 147 3.95 11.79 -1.46
C ILE A 147 3.56 11.18 -0.10
N ASP A 148 2.35 10.63 0.01
CA ASP A 148 1.89 10.02 1.24
C ASP A 148 0.74 9.03 1.03
N PHE A 149 0.96 7.80 1.49
CA PHE A 149 -0.06 6.74 1.60
C PHE A 149 -0.17 6.21 3.03
N ARG A 150 0.45 6.86 4.02
CA ARG A 150 0.65 6.32 5.37
C ARG A 150 0.29 7.29 6.48
N ALA A 151 0.72 8.53 6.40
CA ALA A 151 0.49 9.51 7.47
C ALA A 151 -1.00 9.91 7.51
N ASP A 152 -1.56 10.29 6.36
CA ASP A 152 -2.97 10.63 6.20
C ASP A 152 -3.53 10.04 4.87
N PRO A 153 -3.68 8.70 4.79
CA PRO A 153 -4.05 8.05 3.54
C PRO A 153 -5.44 8.42 3.02
N LEU A 154 -6.37 8.87 3.87
CA LEU A 154 -7.71 9.29 3.43
C LEU A 154 -7.66 10.56 2.58
N ASN A 155 -6.80 11.51 2.94
CA ASN A 155 -6.67 12.77 2.23
C ASN A 155 -5.56 12.75 1.18
N ASN A 156 -4.49 11.98 1.40
CA ASN A 156 -3.26 12.10 0.61
C ASN A 156 -3.06 11.02 -0.47
N THR A 157 -3.83 9.92 -0.46
CA THR A 157 -3.67 8.87 -1.48
C THR A 157 -3.91 9.40 -2.89
N LEU A 158 -5.03 10.10 -3.12
CA LEU A 158 -5.38 10.60 -4.45
C LEU A 158 -4.47 11.75 -4.91
N PRO A 159 -4.16 12.77 -4.08
CA PRO A 159 -3.16 13.78 -4.43
C PRO A 159 -1.78 13.19 -4.75
N SER A 160 -1.33 12.16 -4.04
CA SER A 160 -0.07 11.47 -4.35
C SER A 160 -0.09 10.85 -5.74
N ILE A 161 -1.17 10.18 -6.11
CA ILE A 161 -1.33 9.57 -7.44
C ILE A 161 -1.41 10.64 -8.53
N GLU A 162 -2.08 11.75 -8.27
CA GLU A 162 -2.16 12.88 -9.20
C GLU A 162 -0.78 13.51 -9.45
N ILE A 163 -0.03 13.80 -8.38
CA ILE A 163 1.35 14.31 -8.46
C ILE A 163 2.21 13.38 -9.32
N LEU A 164 2.17 12.08 -9.04
CA LEU A 164 2.98 11.11 -9.78
C LEU A 164 2.52 10.92 -11.22
N GLY A 165 1.22 10.98 -11.50
CA GLY A 165 0.68 10.99 -12.86
C GLY A 165 1.30 12.11 -13.69
N ARG A 166 1.31 13.34 -13.16
CA ARG A 166 1.91 14.51 -13.82
C ARG A 166 3.43 14.37 -14.00
N VAL A 167 4.11 13.91 -12.96
CA VAL A 167 5.59 13.77 -12.95
C VAL A 167 6.07 12.68 -13.90
N LEU A 168 5.31 11.60 -14.05
CA LEU A 168 5.68 10.45 -14.87
C LEU A 168 5.06 10.48 -16.27
N GLY A 169 4.32 11.54 -16.62
CA GLY A 169 3.62 11.65 -17.91
C GLY A 169 2.54 10.59 -18.10
N ALA A 170 1.85 10.25 -17.02
CA ALA A 170 0.83 9.20 -16.91
C ALA A 170 -0.50 9.76 -16.38
N GLU A 171 -0.83 11.02 -16.71
CA GLU A 171 -2.02 11.73 -16.19
C GLU A 171 -3.33 11.00 -16.49
N ASP A 172 -3.51 10.49 -17.71
CA ASP A 172 -4.74 9.77 -18.07
C ASP A 172 -4.92 8.52 -17.21
N ARG A 173 -3.84 7.75 -17.03
CA ARG A 173 -3.86 6.51 -16.24
C ARG A 173 -4.03 6.78 -14.74
N ALA A 174 -3.41 7.85 -14.24
CA ALA A 174 -3.63 8.34 -12.88
C ALA A 174 -5.09 8.76 -12.69
N GLY A 175 -5.65 9.52 -13.65
CA GLY A 175 -7.04 9.97 -13.64
C GLY A 175 -8.04 8.82 -13.61
N ASP A 176 -7.82 7.78 -14.42
CA ASP A 176 -8.66 6.57 -14.43
C ASP A 176 -8.66 5.85 -13.08
N TYR A 177 -7.48 5.67 -12.47
CA TYR A 177 -7.38 5.05 -11.16
C TYR A 177 -7.99 5.92 -10.05
N ILE A 178 -7.77 7.23 -10.10
CA ILE A 178 -8.37 8.19 -9.16
C ILE A 178 -9.89 8.13 -9.24
N ALA A 179 -10.48 8.13 -10.44
CA ALA A 179 -11.92 8.04 -10.63
C ALA A 179 -12.48 6.72 -10.08
N PHE A 180 -11.80 5.60 -10.34
CA PHE A 180 -12.14 4.32 -9.75
C PHE A 180 -12.12 4.37 -8.21
N TYR A 181 -11.03 4.82 -7.60
CA TYR A 181 -10.88 4.91 -6.16
C TYR A 181 -11.99 5.80 -5.54
N GLN A 182 -12.19 6.99 -6.11
CA GLN A 182 -13.21 7.95 -5.64
C GLN A 182 -14.61 7.34 -5.68
N SER A 183 -14.95 6.60 -6.73
CA SER A 183 -16.26 5.96 -6.84
C SER A 183 -16.52 4.94 -5.71
N ARG A 184 -15.49 4.18 -5.32
CA ARG A 184 -15.57 3.21 -4.22
C ARG A 184 -15.68 3.91 -2.87
N LEU A 185 -14.84 4.91 -2.64
CA LEU A 185 -14.85 5.71 -1.42
C LEU A 185 -16.22 6.38 -1.21
N GLU A 186 -16.78 6.99 -2.26
CA GLU A 186 -18.07 7.65 -2.20
C GLU A 186 -19.22 6.66 -1.94
N THR A 187 -19.15 5.45 -2.51
CA THR A 187 -20.12 4.39 -2.22
C THR A 187 -20.14 4.04 -0.73
N ILE A 188 -18.97 3.96 -0.09
CA ILE A 188 -18.86 3.69 1.35
C ILE A 188 -19.44 4.85 2.15
N ARG A 189 -18.98 6.08 1.87
CA ARG A 189 -19.46 7.31 2.54
C ARG A 189 -20.97 7.44 2.50
N GLN A 190 -21.59 7.24 1.33
CA GLN A 190 -23.03 7.34 1.16
C GLN A 190 -23.80 6.33 2.01
N ARG A 191 -23.32 5.08 2.07
CA ARG A 191 -24.02 4.02 2.82
C ARG A 191 -23.86 4.15 4.33
N VAL A 192 -22.72 4.67 4.80
CA VAL A 192 -22.49 4.86 6.25
C VAL A 192 -23.02 6.20 6.77
N ALA A 193 -23.45 7.11 5.90
CA ALA A 193 -23.92 8.45 6.28
C ALA A 193 -25.10 8.41 7.27
N ASP A 194 -25.99 7.44 7.12
CA ASP A 194 -27.20 7.28 7.94
C ASP A 194 -27.03 6.25 9.08
N VAL A 195 -25.79 5.84 9.39
CA VAL A 195 -25.52 4.91 10.50
C VAL A 195 -25.58 5.67 11.82
N ASP A 196 -26.64 5.41 12.60
CA ASP A 196 -26.83 5.98 13.94
C ASP A 196 -25.93 5.32 15.00
N VAL A 197 -25.76 3.99 14.93
CA VAL A 197 -24.98 3.21 15.90
C VAL A 197 -23.75 2.66 15.21
N ARG A 198 -22.57 3.14 15.63
CA ARG A 198 -21.28 2.72 15.09
C ARG A 198 -20.71 1.57 15.91
N PRO A 199 -20.48 0.39 15.31
CA PRO A 199 -19.81 -0.71 16.00
C PRO A 199 -18.41 -0.31 16.45
N THR A 200 -18.03 -0.73 17.64
CA THR A 200 -16.68 -0.56 18.17
C THR A 200 -15.71 -1.51 17.47
N VAL A 201 -14.51 -1.03 17.15
CA VAL A 201 -13.50 -1.77 16.40
C VAL A 201 -12.15 -1.64 17.09
N PHE A 202 -11.43 -2.75 17.25
CA PHE A 202 -10.01 -2.72 17.56
C PHE A 202 -9.19 -3.11 16.33
N LEU A 203 -8.42 -2.15 15.80
CA LEU A 203 -7.51 -2.38 14.68
C LEU A 203 -6.09 -2.64 15.17
N GLN A 204 -5.68 -3.90 15.21
CA GLN A 204 -4.38 -4.33 15.70
C GLN A 204 -3.33 -4.39 14.57
N ALA A 205 -2.17 -3.78 14.81
CA ALA A 205 -0.97 -3.95 14.02
C ALA A 205 -0.26 -5.27 14.32
N HIS A 206 0.13 -6.00 13.26
CA HIS A 206 1.09 -7.09 13.36
C HIS A 206 0.79 -8.19 14.40
N PRO A 207 -0.45 -8.73 14.45
CA PRO A 207 -0.82 -9.77 15.40
C PRO A 207 0.14 -10.97 15.31
N GLY A 208 0.76 -11.31 16.43
CA GLY A 208 1.68 -12.44 16.58
C GLY A 208 3.13 -12.18 16.14
N ARG A 209 3.47 -10.99 15.63
CA ARG A 209 4.86 -10.62 15.27
C ARG A 209 5.58 -9.85 16.38
N PHE A 210 4.88 -9.00 17.10
CA PHE A 210 5.40 -8.23 18.23
C PHE A 210 4.59 -8.54 19.49
N GLU A 211 5.07 -8.04 20.63
CA GLU A 211 4.28 -8.06 21.85
C GLU A 211 2.95 -7.35 21.62
N CYS A 212 1.87 -7.94 22.14
CA CYS A 212 0.54 -7.38 22.03
C CYS A 212 0.40 -6.12 22.91
N CYS A 213 -0.51 -5.19 22.63
CA CYS A 213 -1.45 -5.11 21.52
C CYS A 213 -1.33 -3.75 20.86
N TRP A 214 -0.49 -3.64 19.82
CA TRP A 214 -0.31 -2.38 19.11
C TRP A 214 -1.55 -2.05 18.28
N GLY A 215 -2.35 -1.09 18.72
CA GLY A 215 -3.47 -0.53 17.97
C GLY A 215 -3.00 0.52 16.97
N MET A 216 -3.58 0.53 15.77
CA MET A 216 -3.48 1.67 14.84
C MET A 216 -4.56 2.68 15.22
N ALA A 217 -4.16 3.91 15.56
CA ALA A 217 -5.03 4.98 16.03
C ALA A 217 -5.23 6.04 14.93
N GLU A 218 -4.88 7.31 15.16
CA GLU A 218 -5.13 8.39 14.19
C GLU A 218 -4.24 8.37 12.93
N GLY A 219 -3.37 7.38 12.74
CA GLY A 219 -2.52 7.26 11.55
C GLY A 219 -2.59 5.89 10.90
N MET A 220 -1.95 5.76 9.73
CA MET A 220 -1.96 4.53 8.94
C MET A 220 -3.40 4.15 8.56
N LEU A 221 -3.83 2.91 8.84
CA LEU A 221 -5.20 2.46 8.53
C LEU A 221 -6.22 2.77 9.63
N GLY A 222 -5.84 3.30 10.79
CA GLY A 222 -6.80 3.54 11.87
C GLY A 222 -7.92 4.52 11.50
N PRO A 223 -7.67 5.64 10.79
CA PRO A 223 -8.75 6.51 10.30
C PRO A 223 -9.77 5.80 9.39
N PHE A 224 -9.40 4.69 8.75
CA PHE A 224 -10.30 3.95 7.86
C PHE A 224 -11.44 3.29 8.64
N VAL A 225 -11.26 3.03 9.93
CA VAL A 225 -12.34 2.53 10.80
C VAL A 225 -13.46 3.55 10.88
N GLY A 226 -13.14 4.83 11.12
CA GLY A 226 -14.11 5.91 11.18
C GLY A 226 -14.76 6.18 9.81
N GLU A 227 -13.96 6.15 8.75
CA GLU A 227 -14.42 6.31 7.37
C GLU A 227 -15.40 5.19 6.95
N ALA A 228 -15.20 3.97 7.46
CA ALA A 228 -16.10 2.83 7.27
C ALA A 228 -17.29 2.81 8.25
N GLY A 229 -17.51 3.89 9.02
CA GLY A 229 -18.66 4.01 9.94
C GLY A 229 -18.53 3.23 11.25
N GLY A 230 -17.32 2.88 11.67
CA GLY A 230 -17.02 2.29 12.98
C GLY A 230 -16.53 3.32 14.00
N LEU A 231 -16.27 2.85 15.21
CA LEU A 231 -15.61 3.59 16.28
C LEU A 231 -14.33 2.86 16.70
N ASN A 232 -13.16 3.43 16.42
CA ASN A 232 -11.88 2.81 16.76
C ASN A 232 -11.57 2.97 18.25
N ILE A 233 -11.58 1.88 19.00
CA ILE A 233 -11.31 1.93 20.44
C ILE A 233 -9.83 2.24 20.74
N ALA A 234 -8.93 2.05 19.76
CA ALA A 234 -7.51 2.38 19.94
C ALA A 234 -7.27 3.88 20.15
N ASP A 235 -8.16 4.73 19.63
CA ASP A 235 -8.02 6.20 19.69
C ASP A 235 -8.16 6.74 21.12
N ALA A 236 -8.88 6.04 22.00
CA ALA A 236 -9.23 6.53 23.34
C ALA A 236 -8.01 6.84 24.23
N VAL A 237 -6.86 6.22 23.97
CA VAL A 237 -5.65 6.32 24.81
C VAL A 237 -4.37 6.51 24.00
N ALA A 238 -4.46 6.86 22.72
CA ALA A 238 -3.28 6.93 21.85
C ALA A 238 -2.59 8.31 21.87
N PRO A 239 -1.28 8.39 22.20
CA PRO A 239 -0.52 9.63 22.12
C PRO A 239 -0.01 9.95 20.70
N GLY A 240 -0.32 9.11 19.71
CA GLY A 240 0.19 9.19 18.34
C GLY A 240 -0.50 8.20 17.40
N PRO A 241 0.08 7.93 16.21
CA PRO A 241 -0.57 7.11 15.17
C PRO A 241 -0.73 5.64 15.56
N THR A 242 -0.02 5.18 16.60
CA THR A 242 -0.21 3.88 17.25
C THR A 242 -0.10 4.00 18.75
N ALA A 243 -0.68 3.03 19.45
CA ALA A 243 -0.50 2.84 20.88
C ALA A 243 -0.48 1.36 21.23
N GLN A 244 0.30 0.98 22.26
CA GLN A 244 0.24 -0.37 22.81
C GLN A 244 -0.86 -0.42 23.88
N HIS A 245 -1.80 -1.35 23.73
CA HIS A 245 -2.88 -1.62 24.68
C HIS A 245 -2.62 -2.91 25.43
N THR A 246 -3.18 -3.02 26.64
CA THR A 246 -3.10 -4.25 27.44
C THR A 246 -4.23 -5.22 27.06
N ALA A 247 -4.07 -6.49 27.42
CA ALA A 247 -5.13 -7.48 27.25
C ALA A 247 -6.39 -7.12 28.05
N GLU A 248 -6.23 -6.54 29.25
CA GLU A 248 -7.34 -6.11 30.10
C GLU A 248 -8.14 -4.98 29.47
N PHE A 249 -7.49 -4.05 28.77
CA PHE A 249 -8.17 -3.03 27.98
C PHE A 249 -9.08 -3.67 26.93
N LEU A 250 -8.55 -4.63 26.15
CA LEU A 250 -9.34 -5.33 25.12
C LEU A 250 -10.51 -6.11 25.69
N LEU A 251 -10.32 -6.79 26.83
CA LEU A 251 -11.38 -7.53 27.50
C LEU A 251 -12.45 -6.62 28.11
N THR A 252 -12.07 -5.42 28.55
CA THR A 252 -12.99 -4.45 29.16
C THR A 252 -13.80 -3.71 28.10
N GLU A 253 -13.13 -3.23 27.05
CA GLU A 253 -13.79 -2.55 25.93
C GLU A 253 -14.58 -3.51 25.05
N ASN A 254 -14.14 -4.77 24.95
CA ASN A 254 -14.79 -5.88 24.24
C ASN A 254 -15.37 -5.44 22.87
N PRO A 255 -14.50 -5.14 21.88
CA PRO A 255 -14.94 -4.51 20.64
C PRO A 255 -15.92 -5.40 19.87
N ASP A 256 -16.89 -4.78 19.20
CA ASP A 256 -17.85 -5.46 18.33
C ASP A 256 -17.15 -6.16 17.15
N VAL A 257 -16.04 -5.59 16.68
CA VAL A 257 -15.21 -6.13 15.59
C VAL A 257 -13.73 -6.08 15.98
N TRP A 258 -13.01 -7.17 15.77
CA TRP A 258 -11.55 -7.21 15.89
C TRP A 258 -10.94 -7.33 14.50
N ILE A 259 -9.96 -6.50 14.17
CA ILE A 259 -9.27 -6.53 12.88
C ILE A 259 -7.76 -6.55 13.10
N GLY A 260 -7.06 -7.53 12.54
CA GLY A 260 -5.60 -7.62 12.58
C GLY A 260 -4.96 -7.32 11.22
N THR A 261 -3.98 -6.41 11.18
CA THR A 261 -3.17 -6.18 9.97
C THR A 261 -2.02 -7.20 9.89
N ALA A 262 -2.22 -8.25 9.11
CA ALA A 262 -1.34 -9.42 9.06
C ALA A 262 -0.06 -9.16 8.24
N SER A 263 1.09 -9.46 8.84
CA SER A 263 2.40 -9.34 8.17
C SER A 263 3.21 -10.64 8.19
N GLY A 264 2.62 -11.75 8.63
CA GLY A 264 3.19 -13.08 8.48
C GLY A 264 3.25 -13.49 7.01
N THR A 265 4.27 -14.27 6.66
CA THR A 265 4.48 -14.81 5.32
C THR A 265 4.07 -16.27 5.22
N ALA A 266 3.84 -16.78 4.00
CA ALA A 266 3.58 -18.20 3.78
C ALA A 266 4.70 -19.12 4.26
N LYS A 267 5.96 -18.63 4.25
CA LYS A 267 7.09 -19.36 4.83
C LYS A 267 6.95 -19.46 6.35
N GLU A 268 6.75 -18.33 7.04
CA GLU A 268 6.58 -18.29 8.50
C GLU A 268 5.40 -19.16 8.94
N TYR A 269 4.28 -19.12 8.22
CA TYR A 269 3.14 -20.01 8.45
C TYR A 269 3.54 -21.49 8.42
N ARG A 270 4.24 -21.93 7.36
CA ARG A 270 4.67 -23.32 7.18
C ARG A 270 5.69 -23.77 8.21
N ASP A 271 6.51 -22.83 8.70
CA ASP A 271 7.47 -23.07 9.78
C ASP A 271 6.79 -23.09 11.16
N GLY A 272 5.46 -22.92 11.23
CA GLY A 272 4.69 -22.96 12.48
C GLY A 272 4.78 -21.69 13.32
N ALA A 273 5.24 -20.59 12.75
CA ALA A 273 5.34 -19.31 13.46
C ALA A 273 3.94 -18.75 13.81
N LEU A 274 3.92 -17.86 14.80
CA LEU A 274 2.71 -17.25 15.34
C LEU A 274 2.12 -16.07 14.54
N PRO A 275 2.89 -15.23 13.80
CA PRO A 275 2.30 -14.10 13.08
C PRO A 275 1.17 -14.52 12.17
N VAL A 276 0.04 -13.81 12.24
CA VAL A 276 -1.06 -14.00 11.28
C VAL A 276 -0.52 -13.71 9.89
N ALA A 277 -0.78 -14.61 8.94
CA ALA A 277 -0.15 -14.61 7.63
C ALA A 277 -1.15 -14.38 6.51
N LEU A 278 -0.79 -13.50 5.57
CA LEU A 278 -1.55 -13.15 4.37
C LEU A 278 -0.57 -12.83 3.22
N GLY A 279 -1.09 -12.77 2.00
CA GLY A 279 -0.35 -12.44 0.78
C GLY A 279 0.09 -13.67 -0.01
N ALA A 280 1.08 -13.48 -0.87
CA ALA A 280 1.52 -14.49 -1.83
C ALA A 280 1.87 -15.84 -1.18
N GLY A 281 1.40 -16.92 -1.81
CA GLY A 281 1.59 -18.29 -1.35
C GLY A 281 0.70 -18.72 -0.19
N MET A 282 -0.21 -17.87 0.29
CA MET A 282 -1.27 -18.23 1.24
C MET A 282 -2.55 -18.65 0.50
N THR A 283 -3.19 -19.72 0.96
CA THR A 283 -4.58 -20.05 0.59
C THR A 283 -5.56 -19.48 1.62
N ALA A 284 -6.85 -19.43 1.29
CA ALA A 284 -7.89 -19.03 2.24
C ALA A 284 -7.87 -19.87 3.54
N GLU A 285 -7.66 -21.19 3.41
CA GLU A 285 -7.56 -22.11 4.55
C GLU A 285 -6.34 -21.80 5.41
N MET A 286 -5.16 -21.61 4.82
CA MET A 286 -3.94 -21.27 5.57
C MET A 286 -4.07 -19.92 6.28
N ALA A 287 -4.70 -18.94 5.63
CA ALA A 287 -4.92 -17.62 6.20
C ALA A 287 -5.85 -17.68 7.41
N ALA A 288 -6.99 -18.37 7.27
CA ALA A 288 -7.94 -18.60 8.36
C ALA A 288 -7.32 -19.39 9.52
N ASP A 289 -6.54 -20.45 9.24
CA ASP A 289 -5.80 -21.20 10.26
C ASP A 289 -4.82 -20.30 11.02
N SER A 290 -4.02 -19.48 10.30
CA SER A 290 -3.05 -18.59 10.94
C SER A 290 -3.71 -17.59 11.89
N LEU A 291 -4.88 -17.07 11.50
CA LEU A 291 -5.69 -16.16 12.31
C LEU A 291 -6.26 -16.87 13.53
N ALA A 292 -6.84 -18.06 13.34
CA ALA A 292 -7.39 -18.87 14.42
C ALA A 292 -6.32 -19.27 15.45
N ARG A 293 -5.10 -19.62 15.01
CA ARG A 293 -3.98 -19.93 15.91
C ARG A 293 -3.60 -18.76 16.80
N TYR A 294 -3.59 -17.54 16.27
CA TYR A 294 -3.31 -16.33 17.05
C TYR A 294 -4.44 -16.04 18.04
N LEU A 295 -5.70 -16.09 17.58
CA LEU A 295 -6.88 -15.79 18.39
C LEU A 295 -7.24 -16.88 19.42
N ALA A 296 -6.54 -18.02 19.41
CA ALA A 296 -6.71 -19.08 20.40
C ALA A 296 -6.12 -18.73 21.77
N ALA A 297 -5.31 -17.66 21.88
CA ALA A 297 -4.81 -17.19 23.17
C ALA A 297 -5.99 -16.73 24.07
N PRO A 298 -5.96 -16.99 25.40
CA PRO A 298 -7.11 -16.77 26.29
C PRO A 298 -7.70 -15.36 26.23
N GLU A 299 -6.86 -14.34 26.11
CA GLU A 299 -7.24 -12.94 26.02
C GLU A 299 -8.06 -12.60 24.77
N PHE A 300 -7.89 -13.34 23.67
CA PHE A 300 -8.67 -13.15 22.44
C PHE A 300 -9.86 -14.09 22.36
N ALA A 301 -9.69 -15.35 22.77
CA ALA A 301 -10.77 -16.35 22.79
C ALA A 301 -11.94 -15.95 23.73
N ALA A 302 -11.68 -15.02 24.65
CA ALA A 302 -12.68 -14.41 25.52
C ALA A 302 -13.53 -13.31 24.85
N LEU A 303 -13.06 -12.69 23.76
CA LEU A 303 -13.74 -11.60 23.08
C LEU A 303 -14.98 -12.09 22.34
N ASP A 304 -16.06 -11.29 22.39
CA ASP A 304 -17.30 -11.62 21.69
C ASP A 304 -17.13 -11.57 20.17
N ALA A 305 -16.30 -10.66 19.65
CA ALA A 305 -15.94 -10.60 18.24
C ALA A 305 -15.34 -11.92 17.73
N VAL A 306 -14.51 -12.60 18.53
CA VAL A 306 -13.90 -13.89 18.15
C VAL A 306 -14.94 -15.02 18.19
N ARG A 307 -15.86 -15.00 19.15
CA ARG A 307 -16.91 -16.02 19.31
C ARG A 307 -18.05 -15.89 18.32
N SER A 308 -18.20 -14.72 17.71
CA SER A 308 -19.33 -14.36 16.84
C SER A 308 -18.91 -14.13 15.38
N ASP A 309 -17.77 -14.68 14.96
CA ASP A 309 -17.23 -14.57 13.59
C ASP A 309 -16.99 -13.13 13.10
N ARG A 310 -16.70 -12.21 14.03
CA ARG A 310 -16.38 -10.80 13.78
C ARG A 310 -14.91 -10.46 14.05
N ALA A 311 -14.03 -11.46 13.95
CA ALA A 311 -12.59 -11.26 14.01
C ALA A 311 -11.97 -11.56 12.64
N HIS A 312 -11.31 -10.53 12.08
CA HIS A 312 -10.84 -10.52 10.70
C HIS A 312 -9.35 -10.18 10.64
N SER A 313 -8.72 -10.49 9.51
CA SER A 313 -7.39 -9.98 9.20
C SER A 313 -7.33 -9.41 7.79
N ILE A 314 -6.53 -8.36 7.63
CA ILE A 314 -6.26 -7.67 6.37
C ILE A 314 -4.76 -7.60 6.14
N TRP A 315 -4.31 -7.65 4.89
CA TRP A 315 -2.88 -7.62 4.59
C TRP A 315 -2.22 -6.31 5.01
N HIS A 316 -1.13 -6.38 5.78
CA HIS A 316 -0.56 -5.22 6.43
C HIS A 316 -0.04 -4.14 5.47
N ASN A 317 0.48 -4.52 4.30
CA ASN A 317 1.08 -3.56 3.37
C ASN A 317 0.09 -2.54 2.78
N PHE A 318 -1.22 -2.72 2.95
CA PHE A 318 -2.19 -1.68 2.58
C PHE A 318 -2.00 -0.36 3.35
N TYR A 319 -1.33 -0.37 4.51
CA TYR A 319 -1.11 0.84 5.31
C TYR A 319 -0.19 1.90 4.67
N ASN A 320 0.57 1.53 3.64
CA ASN A 320 1.45 2.42 2.88
C ASN A 320 1.40 2.03 1.40
N SER A 321 0.20 2.06 0.82
CA SER A 321 -0.06 1.61 -0.54
C SER A 321 -1.20 2.41 -1.18
N PRO A 322 -1.14 2.72 -2.49
CA PRO A 322 -2.26 3.33 -3.20
C PRO A 322 -3.49 2.41 -3.32
N PHE A 323 -3.34 1.11 -3.06
CA PHE A 323 -4.40 0.10 -3.14
C PHE A 323 -5.19 -0.03 -1.83
N ASN A 324 -5.02 0.90 -0.90
CA ASN A 324 -5.65 0.89 0.42
C ASN A 324 -7.20 0.96 0.38
N ILE A 325 -7.82 1.35 -0.74
CA ILE A 325 -9.27 1.27 -0.93
C ILE A 325 -9.83 -0.14 -0.68
N VAL A 326 -9.05 -1.19 -0.97
CA VAL A 326 -9.40 -2.59 -0.68
C VAL A 326 -9.54 -2.82 0.82
N ALA A 327 -8.66 -2.22 1.63
CA ALA A 327 -8.77 -2.32 3.08
C ALA A 327 -9.98 -1.56 3.62
N LEU A 328 -10.28 -0.37 3.08
CA LEU A 328 -11.46 0.40 3.46
C LEU A 328 -12.76 -0.34 3.12
N GLU A 329 -12.83 -0.93 1.94
CA GLU A 329 -13.93 -1.80 1.51
C GLU A 329 -14.09 -3.00 2.44
N ALA A 330 -13.00 -3.67 2.81
CA ALA A 330 -13.04 -4.77 3.77
C ALA A 330 -13.56 -4.32 5.13
N PHE A 331 -13.10 -3.19 5.64
CA PHE A 331 -13.56 -2.65 6.92
C PHE A 331 -15.05 -2.34 6.87
N ALA A 332 -15.54 -1.70 5.80
CA ALA A 332 -16.96 -1.43 5.61
C ALA A 332 -17.80 -2.72 5.63
N THR A 333 -17.36 -3.79 4.95
CA THR A 333 -18.06 -5.08 4.94
C THR A 333 -18.07 -5.79 6.30
N TRP A 334 -17.01 -5.65 7.10
CA TRP A 334 -16.93 -6.30 8.42
C TRP A 334 -17.64 -5.54 9.53
N ILE A 335 -17.60 -4.21 9.45
CA ILE A 335 -18.29 -3.34 10.41
C ILE A 335 -19.80 -3.37 10.14
N HIS A 336 -20.21 -3.29 8.86
CA HIS A 336 -21.61 -3.20 8.43
C HIS A 336 -21.97 -4.24 7.35
N PRO A 337 -21.98 -5.55 7.65
CA PRO A 337 -22.20 -6.59 6.65
C PRO A 337 -23.52 -6.45 5.88
N ASP A 338 -24.59 -6.00 6.54
CA ASP A 338 -25.90 -5.81 5.90
C ASP A 338 -25.91 -4.67 4.89
N LEU A 339 -25.12 -3.61 5.10
CA LEU A 339 -25.04 -2.45 4.20
C LEU A 339 -24.15 -2.72 2.98
N PHE A 340 -23.28 -3.72 3.06
CA PHE A 340 -22.23 -3.97 2.06
C PHE A 340 -22.20 -5.43 1.57
N ALA A 341 -23.33 -6.15 1.64
CA ALA A 341 -23.43 -7.54 1.21
C ALA A 341 -23.12 -7.77 -0.30
N ASP A 342 -23.20 -6.72 -1.12
CA ASP A 342 -22.83 -6.72 -2.55
C ASP A 342 -21.35 -6.39 -2.81
N LEU A 343 -20.62 -5.96 -1.79
CA LEU A 343 -19.23 -5.54 -1.90
C LEU A 343 -18.28 -6.70 -1.58
N HIS A 344 -17.27 -6.87 -2.43
CA HIS A 344 -16.34 -7.99 -2.40
C HIS A 344 -14.90 -7.47 -2.55
N PRO A 345 -14.20 -7.15 -1.45
CA PRO A 345 -12.89 -6.51 -1.49
C PRO A 345 -11.83 -7.33 -2.24
N GLU A 346 -11.94 -8.67 -2.22
CA GLU A 346 -11.08 -9.57 -2.96
C GLU A 346 -11.25 -9.43 -4.48
N LYS A 347 -12.48 -9.15 -4.95
CA LYS A 347 -12.75 -8.88 -6.36
C LYS A 347 -12.26 -7.49 -6.76
N THR A 348 -12.34 -6.52 -5.86
CA THR A 348 -11.74 -5.19 -6.08
C THR A 348 -10.23 -5.30 -6.23
N MET A 349 -9.57 -6.07 -5.37
CA MET A 349 -8.12 -6.32 -5.49
C MET A 349 -7.76 -7.02 -6.81
N GLN A 350 -8.50 -8.06 -7.20
CA GLN A 350 -8.29 -8.74 -8.48
C GLN A 350 -8.48 -7.77 -9.66
N TYR A 351 -9.55 -6.97 -9.64
CA TYR A 351 -9.81 -5.96 -10.67
C TYR A 351 -8.68 -4.93 -10.76
N ILE A 352 -8.08 -4.55 -9.62
CA ILE A 352 -6.93 -3.64 -9.60
C ILE A 352 -5.75 -4.25 -10.36
N TYR A 353 -5.45 -5.53 -10.09
CA TYR A 353 -4.35 -6.23 -10.75
C TYR A 353 -4.61 -6.37 -12.25
N ASP A 354 -5.79 -6.87 -12.62
CA ASP A 354 -6.16 -7.11 -14.03
C ASP A 354 -6.16 -5.83 -14.88
N THR A 355 -6.51 -4.69 -14.28
CA THR A 355 -6.69 -3.42 -15.00
C THR A 355 -5.42 -2.58 -15.02
N TRP A 356 -4.73 -2.47 -13.87
CA TRP A 356 -3.64 -1.50 -13.73
C TRP A 356 -2.24 -2.10 -13.65
N LEU A 357 -2.08 -3.35 -13.24
CA LEU A 357 -0.76 -3.93 -12.99
C LEU A 357 -0.34 -4.93 -14.08
N PRO A 358 0.96 -4.98 -14.43
CA PRO A 358 1.51 -5.99 -15.33
C PRO A 358 1.88 -7.29 -14.58
N PHE A 359 1.23 -7.57 -13.45
CA PHE A 359 1.58 -8.64 -12.52
C PHE A 359 0.35 -9.45 -12.16
N ASP A 360 0.56 -10.72 -11.82
CA ASP A 360 -0.48 -11.63 -11.38
C ASP A 360 -0.73 -11.48 -9.87
N LEU A 361 -2.01 -11.45 -9.49
CA LEU A 361 -2.40 -11.47 -8.09
C LEU A 361 -2.24 -12.89 -7.54
N HIS A 362 -1.31 -13.06 -6.60
CA HIS A 362 -1.09 -14.34 -5.91
C HIS A 362 -1.48 -14.28 -4.44
N GLY A 363 -2.10 -15.36 -3.96
CA GLY A 363 -2.47 -15.56 -2.57
C GLY A 363 -3.73 -14.79 -2.14
N VAL A 364 -3.97 -14.72 -0.83
CA VAL A 364 -5.15 -14.08 -0.24
C VAL A 364 -4.76 -12.91 0.66
N HIS A 365 -5.54 -11.83 0.61
CA HIS A 365 -5.20 -10.55 1.26
C HIS A 365 -6.12 -10.18 2.42
N SER A 366 -7.04 -11.09 2.78
CA SER A 366 -7.91 -11.00 3.95
C SER A 366 -8.31 -12.39 4.44
N ALA A 367 -8.70 -12.49 5.70
CA ALA A 367 -9.33 -13.69 6.27
C ALA A 367 -10.31 -13.33 7.39
N THR A 368 -11.22 -14.26 7.69
CA THR A 368 -12.17 -14.16 8.81
C THR A 368 -12.09 -15.45 9.61
N VAL A 369 -12.19 -15.37 10.93
CA VAL A 369 -12.31 -16.56 11.78
C VAL A 369 -13.74 -17.10 11.71
N HIS A 370 -13.89 -18.42 11.61
CA HIS A 370 -15.18 -19.09 11.69
C HIS A 370 -15.20 -20.03 12.89
N HIS A 371 -15.96 -19.67 13.92
CA HIS A 371 -16.13 -20.44 15.13
C HIS A 371 -17.07 -21.63 14.85
N GLY A 372 -16.51 -22.84 14.80
CA GLY A 372 -17.28 -24.08 14.64
C GLY A 372 -17.04 -24.85 13.34
N ALA A 373 -16.20 -24.34 12.42
CA ALA A 373 -15.69 -25.13 11.30
C ALA A 373 -14.57 -26.06 11.79
N ARG A 374 -14.94 -27.27 12.24
CA ARG A 374 -14.02 -28.41 12.38
C ARG A 374 -14.47 -29.55 11.49
#